data_AF-A0A4Q5Z9M4-F1
#
_entry.id   AF-A0A4Q5Z9M4-F1
#
_cell.length_a   1.000
_cell.length_b   1.000
_cell.length_c   1.000
_cell.angle_alpha   90.00
_cell.angle_beta   90.00
_cell.angle_gamma   90.00
#
_symmetry.space_group_name_H-M   'P 1'
#
loop_
_entity.id
_entity.type
_entity.pdbx_description
1 polymer ?
#
loop_
_entity_poly.entity_id
_entity_poly.type
_entity_poly.pdbx_seq_one_letter_code
_entity_poly.pdbx_strand_id
1 'polypeptide(L)' 'MKLFETEEQMIAQLAPLYDPAEAANIADWVLESLTGRNRAMRKLDKSIALSEEQLLQLEKYMLELMAYRPVQYVLGESYF' A
#
# COMPACT_ATOMS: atom_id res chain seq x y z
N MET A 1 -2.00 -13.04 -4.51
CA MET A 1 -0.94 -12.58 -3.59
C MET A 1 -1.58 -12.22 -2.25
N LYS A 2 -1.03 -12.66 -1.11
CA LYS A 2 -1.64 -12.38 0.21
C LYS A 2 -1.32 -10.96 0.67
N LEU A 3 -2.23 -10.35 1.44
CA LEU A 3 -2.04 -8.96 1.92
C LEU A 3 -0.79 -8.77 2.76
N PHE A 4 -0.49 -9.71 3.65
CA PHE A 4 0.70 -9.64 4.50
C PHE A 4 2.00 -9.65 3.68
N GLU A 5 2.11 -10.56 2.71
CA GLU A 5 3.26 -10.63 1.80
C GLU A 5 3.38 -9.37 0.95
N THR A 6 2.24 -8.79 0.56
CA THR A 6 2.18 -7.55 -0.22
C THR A 6 2.70 -6.36 0.60
N GLU A 7 2.30 -6.25 1.87
CA GLU A 7 2.76 -5.20 2.79
C GLU A 7 4.28 -5.25 2.97
N GLU A 8 4.85 -6.43 3.24
CA GLU A 8 6.30 -6.59 3.39
C GLU A 8 7.06 -6.23 2.10
N GLN A 9 6.54 -6.63 0.93
CA GLN A 9 7.15 -6.29 -0.35
C GLN A 9 7.08 -4.81 -0.68
N MET A 10 5.97 -4.13 -0.36
CA MET A 10 5.86 -2.67 -0.52
C MET A 10 6.90 -1.96 0.34
N ILE A 11 7.00 -2.32 1.62
CA ILE A 11 7.96 -1.70 2.55
C ILE A 11 9.38 -1.89 2.04
N ALA A 12 9.75 -3.09 1.60
CA ALA A 12 11.08 -3.37 1.07
C ALA A 12 11.41 -2.54 -0.18
N GLN A 13 10.42 -2.30 -1.07
CA GLN A 13 10.59 -1.49 -2.27
C GLN A 13 10.63 0.02 -1.99
N LEU A 14 9.92 0.48 -0.96
CA LEU A 14 9.83 1.90 -0.59
C LEU A 14 10.93 2.35 0.38
N ALA A 15 11.48 1.46 1.20
CA ALA A 15 12.52 1.77 2.18
C ALA A 15 13.81 2.43 1.61
N PRO A 16 14.22 2.21 0.35
CA PRO A 16 15.32 2.96 -0.26
C PRO A 16 14.97 4.42 -0.60
N LEU A 17 13.68 4.75 -0.71
CA LEU A 17 13.17 6.06 -1.14
C LEU A 17 12.61 6.88 0.03
N TYR A 18 12.09 6.20 1.05
CA TYR A 18 11.44 6.76 2.23
C TYR A 18 12.09 6.18 3.49
N ASP A 19 12.03 6.90 4.61
CA ASP A 19 12.43 6.34 5.91
C ASP A 19 11.61 5.06 6.21
N PRO A 20 12.17 4.03 6.89
CA PRO A 20 11.45 2.80 7.17
C PRO A 20 10.07 2.99 7.85
N ALA A 21 9.93 3.98 8.73
CA ALA A 21 8.65 4.27 9.37
C ALA A 21 7.64 4.86 8.37
N GLU A 22 8.11 5.72 7.46
CA GLU A 22 7.29 6.31 6.41
C GLU A 22 6.87 5.27 5.36
N ALA A 23 7.79 4.41 4.91
CA ALA A 23 7.49 3.30 4.01
C ALA A 23 6.39 2.37 4.58
N ALA A 24 6.47 2.06 5.88
CA ALA A 24 5.45 1.28 6.57
C ALA A 24 4.08 1.98 6.64
N ASN A 25 4.06 3.28 6.90
CA ASN A 25 2.82 4.06 6.93
C ASN A 25 2.18 4.18 5.54
N ILE A 26 2.98 4.40 4.50
CA ILE A 26 2.50 4.44 3.10
C ILE A 26 1.89 3.08 2.73
N ALA A 27 2.55 1.97 3.04
CA ALA A 27 2.01 0.64 2.78
C ALA A 27 0.68 0.39 3.51
N ASP A 28 0.56 0.85 4.77
CA ASP A 28 -0.67 0.76 5.55
C ASP A 28 -1.83 1.49 4.86
N TRP A 29 -1.62 2.75 4.47
CA TRP A 29 -2.64 3.58 3.81
C TRP A 29 -3.05 3.05 2.45
N VAL A 30 -2.08 2.60 1.64
CA VAL A 30 -2.37 2.05 0.31
C VAL A 30 -3.20 0.78 0.43
N LEU A 31 -2.82 -0.14 1.31
CA LEU A 31 -3.57 -1.40 1.49
C LEU A 31 -4.95 -1.17 2.09
N GLU A 32 -5.09 -0.22 3.01
CA GLU A 32 -6.39 0.15 3.56
C GLU A 32 -7.28 0.79 2.49
N SER A 33 -6.76 1.72 1.68
CA SER A 33 -7.48 2.33 0.56
C SER A 33 -7.93 1.30 -0.49
N LEU A 34 -7.05 0.35 -0.85
CA LEU A 34 -7.36 -0.68 -1.85
C LEU A 34 -8.39 -1.71 -1.38
N THR A 35 -8.42 -2.02 -0.08
CA THR A 35 -9.21 -3.15 0.44
C THR A 35 -10.34 -2.78 1.38
N GLY A 36 -10.37 -1.54 1.86
CA GLY A 36 -11.24 -1.09 2.96
C GLY A 36 -10.92 -1.74 4.31
N ARG A 37 -9.75 -2.40 4.44
CA ARG A 37 -9.36 -3.14 5.65
C ARG A 37 -8.23 -2.43 6.36
N ASN A 38 -8.51 -2.00 7.58
CA ASN A 38 -7.51 -1.43 8.45
C ASN A 38 -6.44 -2.46 8.88
N ARG A 39 -5.36 -1.95 9.45
CA ARG A 39 -4.21 -2.74 9.89
C ARG A 39 -4.58 -3.90 10.83
N ALA A 40 -5.52 -3.70 11.75
CA ALA A 40 -5.93 -4.73 12.70
C ALA A 40 -6.62 -5.91 12.00
N MET A 41 -7.51 -5.62 11.04
CA MET A 41 -8.20 -6.64 10.25
C MET A 41 -7.22 -7.45 9.39
N ARG A 42 -6.21 -6.81 8.77
CA ARG A 42 -5.19 -7.49 7.97
C ARG A 42 -4.27 -8.39 8.81
N LYS A 43 -4.01 -8.01 10.07
CA LYS A 43 -3.24 -8.85 11.01
C LYS A 43 -4.02 -10.07 11.50
N LEU A 44 -5.33 -9.93 11.68
CA LEU A 44 -6.20 -11.01 12.16
C LEU A 44 -6.38 -12.11 11.10
N ASP A 45 -6.46 -11.72 9.83
CA ASP A 45 -6.66 -12.66 8.72
C ASP A 45 -5.60 -12.49 7.63
N LYS A 46 -4.54 -13.29 7.73
CA LYS A 46 -3.45 -13.34 6.75
C LYS A 46 -3.81 -14.13 5.48
N SER A 47 -4.99 -14.74 5.41
CA SER A 47 -5.42 -15.51 4.24
C SER A 47 -6.00 -14.61 3.14
N ILE A 48 -6.33 -13.37 3.48
CA ILE A 48 -6.90 -12.40 2.55
C ILE A 48 -5.91 -12.12 1.42
N ALA A 49 -6.39 -12.28 0.19
CA ALA A 49 -5.67 -11.98 -1.03
C ALA A 49 -6.32 -10.78 -1.74
N LEU A 50 -5.50 -10.04 -2.48
CA LEU A 50 -5.97 -9.02 -3.41
C LEU A 50 -6.65 -9.68 -4.62
N SER A 51 -7.73 -9.07 -5.10
CA SER A 51 -8.29 -9.38 -6.42
C SER A 51 -7.35 -8.93 -7.54
N GLU A 52 -7.58 -9.41 -8.76
CA GLU A 52 -6.80 -8.98 -9.93
C GLU A 52 -6.90 -7.47 -10.18
N GLU A 53 -8.10 -6.89 -10.02
CA GLU A 53 -8.31 -5.45 -10.15
C GLU A 53 -7.52 -4.66 -9.09
N GLN A 54 -7.50 -5.13 -7.85
CA GLN A 54 -6.73 -4.49 -6.78
C GLN A 54 -5.22 -4.61 -7.00
N LEU A 55 -4.75 -5.71 -7.60
CA LEU A 55 -3.33 -5.87 -7.96
C LEU A 55 -2.93 -4.88 -9.06
N LEU A 56 -3.75 -4.73 -10.10
CA LEU A 56 -3.50 -3.75 -11.16
C LEU A 56 -3.47 -2.32 -10.61
N GLN A 57 -4.39 -1.99 -9.70
CA GLN A 57 -4.41 -0.68 -9.05
C GLN A 57 -3.18 -0.47 -8.14
N LEU A 58 -2.76 -1.51 -7.41
CA LEU A 58 -1.56 -1.47 -6.59
C LEU A 58 -0.30 -1.22 -7.43
N GLU A 59 -0.16 -1.89 -8.57
CA GLU A 59 0.97 -1.69 -9.49
C GLU A 59 1.03 -0.22 -9.94
N LYS A 60 -0.12 0.36 -10.30
CA LYS A 60 -0.21 1.79 -10.64
C LYS A 60 0.26 2.68 -9.49
N TYR A 61 -0.23 2.43 -8.26
CA TYR A 61 0.17 3.22 -7.09
C TYR A 61 1.67 3.10 -6.80
N MET A 62 2.24 1.90 -6.90
CA MET A 62 3.66 1.68 -6.71
C MET A 62 4.52 2.45 -7.72
N LEU A 63 4.14 2.46 -9.00
CA LEU A 63 4.84 3.24 -10.02
C LEU A 63 4.88 4.73 -9.69
N GLU A 64 3.76 5.28 -9.20
CA GLU A 64 3.67 6.69 -8.82
C GLU A 64 4.48 7.00 -7.55
N LEU A 65 4.39 6.15 -6.52
CA LEU A 65 5.14 6.31 -5.27
C LEU A 65 6.66 6.21 -5.49
N MET A 66 7.09 5.31 -6.37
CA MET A 66 8.51 5.16 -6.74
C MET A 66 9.02 6.35 -7.57
N ALA A 67 8.11 7.08 -8.24
CA ALA A 67 8.41 8.35 -8.90
C ALA A 67 8.38 9.56 -7.94
N TYR A 68 8.44 9.31 -6.62
CA TYR A 68 8.38 10.33 -5.55
C TYR A 68 7.08 11.15 -5.53
N ARG A 69 5.97 10.62 -6.09
CA ARG A 69 4.67 11.27 -5.96
C ARG A 69 4.16 11.10 -4.51
N PRO A 70 3.75 12.17 -3.81
CA PRO A 70 3.24 12.05 -2.45
C PRO A 70 1.99 11.17 -2.40
N VAL A 71 1.92 10.31 -1.38
CA VAL A 71 0.86 9.30 -1.23
C VAL A 71 -0.56 9.87 -1.26
N GLN A 72 -0.78 11.09 -0.75
CA GLN A 72 -2.08 11.75 -0.79
C GLN A 72 -2.58 11.97 -2.22
N TYR A 73 -1.68 12.29 -3.16
CA TYR A 73 -2.03 12.43 -4.57
C TYR A 73 -2.21 11.08 -5.27
N VAL A 74 -1.48 10.06 -4.83
CA VAL A 74 -1.57 8.69 -5.38
C VAL A 74 -2.94 8.08 -5.02
N LEU A 75 -3.37 8.26 -3.76
CA LEU A 75 -4.66 7.74 -3.29
C LEU A 75 -5.86 8.58 -3.75
N GLY A 76 -5.63 9.76 -4.33
CA GLY A 76 -6.70 10.67 -4.75
C GLY A 76 -7.45 11.32 -3.58
N GLU A 77 -6.96 11.17 -2.35
CA GLU A 77 -7.47 11.85 -1.16
C GLU A 77 -6.89 13.26 -1.09
N SER A 78 -7.39 14.15 -1.94
CA SER A 78 -7.16 15.59 -1.85
C SER A 78 -8.49 16.29 -1.63
N TYR A 79 -8.96 16.28 -0.38
CA TYR A 79 -9.89 17.31 0.08
C TYR A 79 -9.04 18.51 0.50
N PHE A 80 -9.00 19.52 -0.36
CA PHE A 80 -8.58 20.88 -0.01
C PHE A 80 -9.73 21.60 0.70
#